data_AF-A0A6N6WFM8-F1
#
_entry.id   AF-A0A6N6WFM8-F1
#
_cell.length_a   1.000
_cell.length_b   1.000
_cell.length_c   1.000
_cell.angle_alpha   90.00
_cell.angle_beta   90.00
_cell.angle_gamma   90.00
#
_symmetry.space_group_name_H-M   'P 1'
#
loop_
_entity.id
_entity.type
_entity.pdbx_description
1 polymer ?
#
loop_
_entity_poly.entity_id
_entity_poly.type
_entity_poly.pdbx_seq_one_letter_code
_entity_poly.pdbx_strand_id
1 'polypeptide(L)'
;MQSNRPQSRLNFIDPAYAEIPWYFHWLLNTLGAIGLAGPYLTVLVPCFAAVWGAEQLQLLFGSAAYGAVSALMSMIRTGATILGIEMLFTMYWTRHEWEEVVRRIIHEACEEFLQPWLR
;
A
#
# COMPACT_ATOMS: atom_id res chain seq x y z
N MET A 1 -24.50 25.60 -3.02
CA MET A 1 -24.48 25.01 -1.66
C MET A 1 -23.31 24.03 -1.60
N GLN A 2 -22.19 24.44 -1.01
CA GLN A 2 -21.04 23.54 -0.76
C GLN A 2 -21.47 22.49 0.26
N SER A 3 -21.49 21.23 -0.16
CA SER A 3 -21.77 20.10 0.71
C SER A 3 -20.65 20.00 1.77
N ASN A 4 -20.91 20.51 2.98
CA ASN A 4 -20.12 20.33 4.20
C ASN A 4 -20.18 18.87 4.71
N ARG A 5 -20.04 17.87 3.82
CA ARG A 5 -19.76 16.51 4.26
C ARG A 5 -18.26 16.43 4.49
N PRO A 6 -17.80 15.97 5.67
CA PRO A 6 -16.38 15.70 5.85
C PRO A 6 -15.96 14.75 4.72
N GLN A 7 -14.98 15.16 3.91
CA GLN A 7 -14.41 14.31 2.87
C GLN A 7 -13.99 13.02 3.55
N SER A 8 -14.72 11.93 3.27
CA SER A 8 -14.31 10.60 3.71
C SER A 8 -12.87 10.41 3.27
N ARG A 9 -12.01 9.90 4.15
CA ARG A 9 -10.60 9.60 3.81
C ARG A 9 -10.47 8.64 2.63
N LEU A 10 -11.54 7.90 2.32
CA LEU A 10 -11.63 6.96 1.21
C LEU A 10 -12.47 7.47 0.03
N ASN A 11 -12.92 8.74 0.08
CA ASN A 11 -13.47 9.40 -1.08
C ASN A 11 -12.38 10.28 -1.71
N PHE A 12 -11.90 9.84 -2.87
CA PHE A 12 -10.82 10.49 -3.62
C PHE A 12 -11.33 11.38 -4.73
N ILE A 13 -12.65 11.38 -4.97
CA ILE A 13 -13.27 12.07 -6.08
C ILE A 13 -13.60 13.49 -5.66
N ASP A 14 -13.17 14.44 -6.50
CA ASP A 14 -13.47 15.85 -6.31
C ASP A 14 -14.99 16.09 -6.41
N PRO A 15 -15.60 16.92 -5.56
CA PRO A 15 -16.99 17.33 -5.72
C PRO A 15 -17.33 17.93 -7.11
N ALA A 16 -16.36 18.49 -7.84
CA ALA A 16 -16.54 18.91 -9.24
C ALA A 16 -16.95 17.76 -10.18
N TYR A 17 -16.65 16.54 -9.78
CA TYR A 17 -16.89 15.30 -10.52
C TYR A 17 -18.00 14.44 -9.90
N ALA A 18 -18.89 15.06 -9.11
CA ALA A 18 -19.98 14.35 -8.45
C ALA A 18 -20.99 13.72 -9.42
N GLU A 19 -21.10 14.25 -10.65
CA GLU A 19 -22.08 13.82 -11.65
C GLU A 19 -21.67 12.58 -12.45
N ILE A 20 -20.44 12.07 -12.26
CA ILE A 20 -19.99 10.84 -12.93
C ILE A 20 -20.89 9.65 -12.53
N PRO A 21 -21.16 8.68 -13.43
CA PRO A 21 -21.83 7.44 -13.07
C PRO A 21 -21.21 6.72 -11.87
N TRP A 22 -22.07 6.15 -11.02
CA TRP A 22 -21.69 5.52 -9.75
C TRP A 22 -20.60 4.43 -9.87
N TYR A 23 -20.54 3.71 -10.99
CA TYR A 23 -19.57 2.64 -11.21
C TYR A 23 -18.14 3.18 -11.36
N PHE A 24 -17.97 4.36 -11.99
CA PHE A 24 -16.68 5.05 -12.01
C PHE A 24 -16.31 5.59 -10.64
N HIS A 25 -17.30 6.04 -9.85
CA HIS A 25 -17.03 6.43 -8.46
C HIS A 25 -16.46 5.27 -7.65
N TRP A 26 -17.04 4.08 -7.82
CA TRP A 26 -16.56 2.89 -7.14
C TRP A 26 -15.17 2.48 -7.64
N LEU A 27 -14.94 2.49 -8.95
CA LEU A 27 -13.66 2.15 -9.57
C LEU A 27 -12.53 3.07 -9.08
N LEU A 28 -12.71 4.39 -9.17
CA LEU A 28 -11.68 5.37 -8.80
C LEU A 28 -11.38 5.35 -7.30
N ASN A 29 -12.39 5.20 -6.46
CA ASN A 29 -12.17 5.05 -5.02
C ASN A 29 -11.46 3.74 -4.67
N THR A 30 -11.75 2.66 -5.39
CA THR A 30 -11.04 1.38 -5.23
C THR A 30 -9.58 1.51 -5.67
N LEU A 31 -9.31 2.16 -6.80
CA LEU A 31 -7.95 2.44 -7.27
C LEU A 31 -7.19 3.33 -6.28
N GLY A 32 -7.83 4.34 -5.69
CA GLY A 32 -7.24 5.17 -4.65
C GLY A 32 -6.91 4.41 -3.39
N ALA A 33 -7.81 3.53 -2.94
CA ALA A 33 -7.55 2.65 -1.80
C ALA A 33 -6.38 1.69 -2.07
N ILE A 34 -6.31 1.11 -3.27
CA ILE A 34 -5.19 0.25 -3.69
C ILE A 34 -3.89 1.07 -3.75
N GLY A 35 -3.92 2.27 -4.33
CA GLY A 35 -2.77 3.17 -4.40
C GLY A 35 -2.24 3.51 -3.01
N LEU A 36 -3.11 3.83 -2.06
CA LEU A 36 -2.72 4.05 -0.66
C LEU A 36 -2.14 2.82 0.03
N ALA A 37 -2.66 1.62 -0.28
CA ALA A 37 -2.18 0.37 0.29
C ALA A 37 -0.87 -0.12 -0.34
N GLY A 38 -0.58 0.29 -1.59
CA GLY A 38 0.55 -0.16 -2.40
C GLY A 38 1.88 -0.15 -1.67
N PRO A 39 2.32 0.98 -1.09
CA PRO A 39 3.59 1.04 -0.36
C PRO A 39 3.65 0.03 0.80
N TYR A 40 2.58 -0.11 1.58
CA TYR A 40 2.56 -1.07 2.68
C TYR A 40 2.76 -2.51 2.17
N LEU A 41 2.17 -2.84 1.02
CA LEU A 41 2.35 -4.16 0.39
C LEU A 41 3.77 -4.38 -0.12
N THR A 42 4.45 -3.35 -0.63
CA THR A 42 5.84 -3.47 -1.10
C THR A 42 6.83 -3.72 0.04
N VAL A 43 6.48 -3.39 1.29
CA VAL A 43 7.28 -3.73 2.47
C VAL A 43 6.87 -5.08 3.05
N LEU A 44 5.57 -5.30 3.23
CA LEU A 44 5.05 -6.49 3.91
C LEU A 44 5.35 -7.77 3.13
N VAL A 45 5.22 -7.76 1.81
CA VAL A 45 5.40 -8.97 0.98
C VAL A 45 6.86 -9.47 1.03
N PRO A 46 7.90 -8.65 0.79
CA PRO A 46 9.29 -9.09 0.92
C PRO A 46 9.67 -9.50 2.34
N CYS A 47 9.23 -8.75 3.36
CA CYS A 47 9.50 -9.11 4.76
C CYS A 47 8.87 -10.44 5.13
N PHE A 48 7.61 -10.67 4.73
CA PHE A 48 6.94 -11.95 4.91
C PHE A 48 7.70 -13.08 4.19
N ALA A 49 8.05 -12.88 2.91
CA ALA A 49 8.78 -13.88 2.13
C ALA A 49 10.15 -14.21 2.74
N ALA A 50 10.87 -13.23 3.29
CA ALA A 50 12.15 -13.43 3.95
C ALA A 50 12.00 -14.22 5.27
N VAL A 51 11.01 -13.88 6.09
CA VAL A 51 10.73 -14.59 7.34
C VAL A 51 10.29 -16.02 7.08
N TRP A 52 9.31 -16.19 6.19
CA TRP A 52 8.80 -17.50 5.78
C TRP A 52 9.88 -18.36 5.12
N GLY A 53 10.67 -17.78 4.21
CA GLY A 53 11.76 -18.48 3.54
C GLY A 53 12.83 -18.96 4.52
N ALA A 54 13.18 -18.15 5.53
CA ALA A 54 14.12 -18.56 6.58
C ALA A 54 13.57 -19.71 7.44
N GLU A 55 12.26 -19.72 7.72
CA GLU A 55 11.61 -20.81 8.43
C GLU A 55 11.61 -22.11 7.62
N GLN A 56 11.24 -22.04 6.33
CA GLN A 56 11.25 -23.20 5.43
C GLN A 56 12.66 -23.78 5.25
N LEU A 57 13.67 -22.92 5.10
CA LEU A 57 15.06 -23.35 5.03
C LEU A 57 15.49 -24.04 6.33
N GLN A 58 15.13 -23.49 7.49
CA GLN A 58 15.46 -24.12 8.77
C GLN A 58 14.81 -25.51 8.92
N LEU A 59 13.57 -25.69 8.46
CA LEU A 59 12.89 -26.98 8.47
C LEU A 59 13.59 -28.00 7.55
N LEU A 60 14.05 -27.57 6.38
CA LEU A 60 14.77 -28.44 5.42
C LEU A 60 16.13 -28.92 5.95
N PHE A 61 16.83 -28.10 6.75
CA PHE A 61 18.09 -28.51 7.37
C PHE A 61 17.92 -29.47 8.56
N GLY A 62 16.71 -29.65 9.08
CA GLY A 62 16.41 -30.63 10.14
C GLY A 62 17.36 -30.54 11.34
N SER A 63 17.86 -31.69 11.82
CA SER A 63 18.83 -31.74 12.93
C SER A 63 20.22 -31.21 12.58
N ALA A 64 20.52 -30.94 11.31
CA ALA A 64 21.77 -30.28 10.91
C ALA A 64 21.70 -28.75 11.05
N ALA A 65 20.52 -28.20 11.34
CA ALA A 65 20.32 -26.76 11.54
C ALA A 65 20.90 -26.25 12.87
N TYR A 66 21.25 -27.13 13.83
CA TYR A 66 21.79 -26.71 15.12
C TYR A 66 23.14 -25.99 14.94
N GLY A 67 23.29 -24.85 15.63
CA GLY A 67 24.49 -24.00 15.56
C GLY A 67 24.35 -22.85 14.56
N ALA A 68 25.34 -22.70 13.68
CA ALA A 68 25.50 -21.50 12.83
C ALA A 68 24.33 -21.27 11.86
N VAL A 69 23.72 -22.34 11.32
CA VAL A 69 22.59 -22.23 10.37
C VAL A 69 21.34 -21.70 11.07
N SER A 70 20.99 -22.22 12.25
CA SER A 70 19.89 -21.68 13.07
C SER A 70 20.14 -20.23 13.48
N ALA A 71 21.38 -19.89 13.86
CA ALA A 71 21.74 -18.52 14.20
C ALA A 71 21.55 -17.57 13.00
N LEU A 72 22.01 -17.97 11.81
CA LEU A 72 21.83 -17.22 10.56
C LEU A 72 20.34 -17.02 10.22
N MET A 73 19.52 -18.08 10.29
CA MET A 73 18.08 -17.96 10.01
C MET A 73 17.35 -17.09 11.04
N SER A 74 17.81 -17.09 12.29
CA SER A 74 17.31 -16.18 13.33
C SER A 74 17.69 -14.73 13.03
N MET A 75 18.93 -14.47 12.62
CA MET A 75 19.38 -13.14 12.20
C MET A 75 18.61 -12.63 10.98
N ILE A 76 18.36 -13.47 9.97
CA ILE A 76 17.57 -13.09 8.79
C ILE A 76 16.15 -12.70 9.19
N ARG A 77 15.47 -13.50 10.02
CA ARG A 77 14.12 -13.18 10.51
C ARG A 77 14.08 -11.89 11.31
N THR A 78 15.04 -11.72 12.22
CA THR A 78 15.14 -10.52 13.06
C THR A 78 15.42 -9.28 12.20
N GLY A 79 16.37 -9.36 11.27
CA GLY A 79 16.70 -8.29 10.33
C GLY A 79 15.53 -7.92 9.44
N ALA A 80 14.84 -8.91 8.85
CA ALA A 80 13.64 -8.67 8.04
C ALA A 80 12.51 -8.01 8.83
N THR A 81 12.39 -8.34 10.12
CA THR A 81 11.37 -7.76 11.01
C THR A 81 11.71 -6.31 11.36
N ILE A 82 12.95 -6.03 11.75
CA ILE A 82 13.41 -4.67 12.09
C ILE A 82 13.30 -3.77 10.85
N LEU A 83 13.81 -4.21 9.70
CA LEU A 83 13.71 -3.47 8.44
C LEU A 83 12.26 -3.23 8.03
N GLY A 84 11.39 -4.25 8.18
CA GLY A 84 9.97 -4.11 7.91
C GLY A 84 9.31 -3.05 8.81
N ILE A 85 9.61 -3.06 10.11
CA ILE A 85 9.09 -2.07 11.07
C ILE A 85 9.59 -0.67 10.70
N GLU A 86 10.87 -0.51 10.40
CA GLU A 86 11.46 0.78 10.02
C GLU A 86 10.79 1.33 8.75
N MET A 87 10.69 0.53 7.70
CA MET A 87 10.05 0.94 6.45
C MET A 87 8.56 1.26 6.64
N LEU A 88 7.83 0.48 7.45
CA LEU A 88 6.44 0.77 7.79
C LEU A 88 6.30 2.08 8.56
N PHE A 89 7.23 2.37 9.47
CA PHE A 89 7.25 3.62 10.22
C PHE A 89 7.52 4.81 9.30
N THR A 90 8.51 4.70 8.40
CA THR A 90 8.79 5.71 7.37
C THR A 90 7.57 5.93 6.48
N MET A 91 6.91 4.87 6.01
CA MET A 91 5.70 4.96 5.19
C MET A 91 4.52 5.58 5.93
N TYR A 92 4.38 5.31 7.22
CA TYR A 92 3.38 5.97 8.04
C TYR A 92 3.65 7.47 8.16
N TRP A 93 4.92 7.85 8.32
CA TRP A 93 5.33 9.26 8.41
C TRP A 93 5.10 10.03 7.11
N THR A 94 5.46 9.43 5.96
CA THR A 94 5.27 10.02 4.63
C THR A 94 3.88 9.77 4.04
N ARG A 95 2.96 9.18 4.82
CA ARG A 95 1.61 8.81 4.36
C ARG A 95 0.86 9.99 3.75
N HIS A 96 0.97 11.18 4.34
CA HIS A 96 0.24 12.34 3.84
C HIS A 96 0.72 12.77 2.44
N GLU A 97 2.04 12.77 2.22
CA GLU A 97 2.62 13.06 0.90
C GLU A 97 2.16 12.03 -0.13
N TRP A 98 2.12 10.75 0.24
CA TRP A 98 1.63 9.69 -0.63
C TRP A 98 0.13 9.81 -0.94
N GLU A 99 -0.67 10.20 0.05
CA GLU A 99 -2.10 10.45 -0.14
C GLU A 99 -2.36 11.59 -1.13
N GLU A 100 -1.57 12.66 -1.07
CA GLU A 100 -1.65 13.77 -2.03
C GLU A 100 -1.30 13.32 -3.46
N VAL A 101 -0.27 12.47 -3.62
CA VAL A 101 0.08 11.90 -4.92
C VAL A 101 -1.07 11.06 -5.48
N VAL A 102 -1.65 10.17 -4.67
CA VAL A 102 -2.78 9.34 -5.09
C VAL A 102 -4.00 10.18 -5.47
N ARG A 103 -4.31 11.22 -4.68
CA ARG A 103 -5.41 12.16 -5.00
C ARG A 103 -5.17 12.90 -6.31
N ARG A 104 -3.93 13.34 -6.56
CA ARG A 104 -3.56 14.01 -7.82
C ARG A 104 -3.73 13.09 -9.03
N ILE A 105 -3.25 11.86 -8.95
CA ILE A 105 -3.39 10.87 -10.03
C ILE A 105 -4.88 10.61 -10.35
N ILE A 106 -5.73 10.49 -9.33
CA ILE A 106 -7.17 10.30 -9.52
C ILE A 106 -7.81 11.53 -10.16
N HIS A 107 -7.39 12.73 -9.76
CA HIS A 107 -7.86 13.97 -10.36
C HIS A 107 -7.47 14.10 -11.83
N GLU A 108 -6.21 13.82 -12.16
CA GLU A 108 -5.71 13.81 -13.55
C GLU A 108 -6.43 12.75 -14.40
N ALA A 109 -6.64 11.55 -13.85
CA ALA A 109 -7.43 10.52 -14.52
C ALA A 109 -8.87 10.99 -14.79
N CYS A 110 -9.52 11.65 -13.83
CA CYS A 110 -10.84 12.26 -14.06
C CYS A 110 -10.80 13.28 -15.20
N GLU A 111 -9.82 14.19 -15.22
CA GLU A 111 -9.69 15.18 -16.31
C GLU A 111 -9.53 14.51 -17.68
N GLU A 112 -8.66 13.50 -17.79
CA GLU A 112 -8.42 12.77 -19.05
C GLU A 112 -9.64 11.97 -19.53
N PHE A 113 -10.32 11.25 -18.63
CA PHE A 113 -11.46 10.40 -19.00
C PHE A 113 -12.77 11.17 -19.17
N LEU A 114 -12.93 12.34 -18.55
CA LEU A 114 -14.20 13.09 -18.54
C LEU A 114 -14.19 14.33 -19.43
N GLN A 115 -13.03 14.89 -19.79
CA GLN A 115 -12.96 15.92 -20.84
C GLN A 115 -13.72 15.54 -22.13
N PRO A 116 -13.69 14.28 -22.60
CA PRO A 116 -14.45 13.86 -23.77
C PRO A 116 -15.97 13.84 -23.57
N TRP A 117 -16.46 13.77 -22.33
CA TRP A 117 -17.88 13.69 -21.99
C TRP A 117 -18.51 15.05 -21.64
N LEU A 118 -17.69 16.06 -21.34
CA LEU A 118 -18.11 17.43 -20.99
C LEU A 118 -18.05 18.42 -22.18
N ARG A 119 -17.60 17.99 -23.36
CA ARG A 119 -17.72 18.72 -24.65
C ARG A 119 -18.87 18.16 -25.48
#